data_AF-A0A834FX23-F1
#
_entry.id   AF-A0A834FX23-F1
#
_cell.length_a   1.000
_cell.length_b   1.000
_cell.length_c   1.000
_cell.angle_alpha   90.00
_cell.angle_beta   90.00
_cell.angle_gamma   90.00
#
_symmetry.space_group_name_H-M   'P 1'
#
loop_
_entity.id
_entity.type
_entity.pdbx_description
1 polymer ?
#
loop_
_entity_poly.entity_id
_entity_poly.type
_entity_poly.pdbx_seq_one_letter_code
_entity_poly.pdbx_strand_id
1 'polypeptide(L)'
;MDPKHTMAEHLRVMSAMILEMRSAGNDLTDEQQILAVIRSLPDPLWKDIKIVLFHNERIKNFDDISRHLELEAERVDANRSAALVAKAGQRNGRRSQHKG
;
A
#
# COMPACT_ATOMS: atom_id res chain seq x y z
N MET A 1 -8.77 2.05 -4.68
CA MET A 1 -9.07 1.10 -3.60
C MET A 1 -10.32 1.59 -2.91
N ASP A 2 -11.35 0.77 -2.93
CA ASP A 2 -12.53 0.96 -2.08
C ASP A 2 -12.06 1.00 -0.61
N PRO A 3 -12.68 1.76 0.31
CA PRO A 3 -12.32 1.75 1.73
C PRO A 3 -12.44 0.36 2.40
N LYS A 4 -13.03 -0.61 1.70
CA LYS A 4 -13.19 -2.01 2.12
C LYS A 4 -12.05 -2.94 1.73
N HIS A 5 -11.13 -2.52 0.85
CA HIS A 5 -10.05 -3.38 0.36
C HIS A 5 -8.70 -2.90 0.91
N THR A 6 -8.17 -3.64 1.88
CA THR A 6 -6.85 -3.45 2.47
C THR A 6 -5.74 -3.91 1.51
N MET A 7 -4.51 -3.44 1.72
CA MET A 7 -3.36 -3.90 0.94
C MET A 7 -3.16 -5.43 1.06
N ALA A 8 -3.37 -5.98 2.26
CA ALA A 8 -3.28 -7.42 2.49
C ALA A 8 -4.31 -8.22 1.67
N GLU A 9 -5.55 -7.74 1.56
CA GLU A 9 -6.56 -8.38 0.71
C GLU A 9 -6.21 -8.27 -0.78
N HIS A 10 -5.70 -7.12 -1.21
CA HIS A 10 -5.23 -6.95 -2.58
C HIS A 10 -4.13 -7.94 -2.96
N LEU A 11 -3.10 -8.05 -2.11
CA LEU A 11 -1.99 -8.97 -2.33
C LEU A 11 -2.45 -10.44 -2.28
N ARG A 12 -3.42 -10.77 -1.41
CA ARG A 12 -4.03 -12.11 -1.37
C ARG A 12 -4.71 -12.46 -2.70
N VAL A 13 -5.50 -11.54 -3.25
CA VAL A 13 -6.17 -11.75 -4.55
C VAL A 13 -5.14 -11.91 -5.66
N MET A 14 -4.11 -11.05 -5.69
CA MET A 14 -3.03 -11.11 -6.67
C MET A 14 -2.26 -12.45 -6.61
N SER A 15 -1.94 -12.91 -5.39
CA SER A 15 -1.28 -14.20 -5.17
C SER A 15 -2.13 -15.36 -5.69
N ALA A 16 -3.44 -15.36 -5.40
CA ALA A 16 -4.35 -16.37 -5.92
C ALA A 16 -4.39 -16.38 -7.46
N MET A 17 -4.48 -15.21 -8.10
CA MET A 17 -4.47 -15.12 -9.57
C MET A 17 -3.17 -15.64 -10.18
N ILE A 18 -2.02 -15.34 -9.57
CA ILE A 18 -0.71 -15.87 -10.02
C ILE A 18 -0.68 -17.40 -9.92
N LEU A 19 -1.20 -17.97 -8.82
CA LEU A 19 -1.29 -19.42 -8.65
C LEU A 19 -2.23 -20.07 -9.65
N GLU A 20 -3.38 -19.47 -9.93
CA GLU A 20 -4.34 -19.93 -10.94
C GLU A 20 -3.71 -19.92 -12.34
N MET A 21 -3.04 -18.83 -12.70
CA MET A 21 -2.35 -18.71 -13.99
C MET A 21 -1.28 -19.77 -14.16
N ARG A 22 -0.46 -20.00 -13.13
CA ARG A 22 0.52 -21.10 -13.07
C ARG A 22 -0.14 -22.46 -13.27
N SER A 23 -1.24 -22.72 -12.56
CA SER A 23 -1.96 -24.00 -12.68
C SER A 23 -2.57 -24.22 -14.07
N ALA A 24 -2.92 -23.13 -14.77
CA ALA A 24 -3.41 -23.14 -16.14
C ALA A 24 -2.29 -23.25 -17.20
N GLY A 25 -1.02 -23.37 -16.78
CA GLY A 25 0.15 -23.42 -17.67
C GLY A 25 0.65 -22.05 -18.16
N ASN A 26 0.14 -20.95 -17.60
CA ASN A 26 0.53 -19.58 -17.94
C ASN A 26 1.45 -19.00 -16.86
N ASP A 27 2.67 -19.51 -16.76
CA ASP A 27 3.65 -19.02 -15.78
C ASP A 27 4.10 -17.59 -16.09
N LEU A 28 3.86 -16.69 -15.14
CA LEU A 28 4.37 -15.31 -15.17
C LEU A 28 5.78 -15.27 -14.59
N THR A 29 6.69 -14.57 -15.26
CA THR A 29 8.01 -14.29 -14.69
C THR A 29 7.88 -13.39 -13.45
N ASP A 30 8.88 -13.42 -12.57
CA ASP A 30 8.89 -12.55 -11.39
C ASP A 30 8.74 -11.07 -11.75
N GLU A 31 9.40 -10.63 -12.83
CA GLU A 31 9.28 -9.27 -13.35
C GLU A 31 7.84 -8.95 -13.79
N GLN A 32 7.16 -9.88 -14.47
CA GLN A 32 5.77 -9.69 -14.87
C GLN A 32 4.84 -9.60 -13.66
N GLN A 33 5.06 -10.44 -12.64
CA GLN A 33 4.29 -10.40 -11.40
C GLN A 33 4.50 -9.06 -10.67
N ILE A 34 5.75 -8.60 -10.53
CA ILE A 34 6.09 -7.30 -9.93
C ILE A 34 5.41 -6.15 -10.67
N LEU A 35 5.54 -6.11 -12.01
CA LEU A 35 4.94 -5.05 -12.81
C LEU A 35 3.42 -5.05 -12.73
N ALA A 36 2.78 -6.22 -12.68
CA ALA A 36 1.34 -6.34 -12.47
C ALA A 36 0.92 -5.72 -11.13
N VAL A 37 1.66 -6.01 -10.05
CA VAL A 37 1.41 -5.44 -8.71
C VAL A 37 1.58 -3.92 -8.71
N ILE A 38 2.67 -3.39 -9.28
CA ILE A 38 2.90 -1.92 -9.30
C ILE A 38 1.76 -1.21 -10.06
N ARG A 39 1.31 -1.78 -11.17
CA ARG A 39 0.23 -1.21 -12.00
C ARG A 39 -1.14 -1.27 -11.32
N SER A 40 -1.40 -2.25 -10.45
CA SER A 40 -2.68 -2.39 -9.75
C SER A 40 -2.84 -1.49 -8.53
N LEU A 41 -1.76 -0.86 -8.04
CA LEU A 41 -1.84 0.03 -6.88
C LEU A 41 -2.72 1.26 -7.16
N PRO A 42 -3.48 1.75 -6.17
CA PRO A 42 -4.44 2.83 -6.38
C PRO A 42 -3.79 4.22 -6.37
N ASP A 43 -4.19 5.07 -7.30
CA ASP A 43 -3.84 6.50 -7.27
C ASP A 43 -4.86 7.31 -6.44
N PRO A 44 -4.48 8.48 -5.89
CA PRO A 44 -3.17 9.14 -6.00
C PRO A 44 -2.17 8.74 -4.90
N LEU A 45 -2.63 8.11 -3.82
CA LEU A 45 -1.84 7.88 -2.60
C LEU A 45 -0.58 7.02 -2.83
N TRP A 46 -0.61 6.13 -3.82
CA TRP A 46 0.50 5.22 -4.12
C TRP A 46 1.36 5.66 -5.30
N LYS A 47 1.07 6.81 -5.91
CA LYS A 47 1.76 7.26 -7.12
C LYS A 47 3.27 7.37 -6.91
N ASP A 48 3.70 7.97 -5.80
CA ASP A 48 5.13 8.12 -5.50
C ASP A 48 5.77 6.78 -5.10
N ILE A 49 5.02 5.92 -4.41
CA ILE A 49 5.46 4.57 -4.03
C ILE A 49 5.70 3.73 -5.28
N LYS A 50 4.82 3.81 -6.30
CA LYS A 50 5.01 3.12 -7.59
C LYS A 50 6.36 3.45 -8.23
N ILE A 51 6.77 4.73 -8.20
CA ILE A 51 8.06 5.17 -8.75
C ILE A 51 9.22 4.54 -7.97
N VAL A 52 9.15 4.55 -6.64
CA VAL A 52 10.18 3.93 -5.79
C VAL A 52 10.29 2.43 -6.06
N LEU A 53 9.16 1.72 -6.15
CA LEU A 53 9.13 0.28 -6.43
C LEU A 53 9.76 -0.05 -7.79
N PHE A 54 9.48 0.77 -8.82
CA PHE A 54 9.98 0.53 -10.18
C PHE A 54 11.51 0.60 -10.28
N HIS A 55 12.14 1.42 -9.44
CA HIS A 55 13.60 1.60 -9.42
C HIS A 55 14.30 0.77 -8.34
N ASN A 56 13.58 -0.01 -7.53
CA ASN A 56 14.16 -0.74 -6.43
C ASN A 56 14.69 -2.11 -6.87
N GLU A 57 16.00 -2.18 -7.13
CA GLU A 57 16.67 -3.41 -7.55
C GLU A 57 16.60 -4.55 -6.53
N ARG A 58 16.25 -4.29 -5.26
CA ARG A 58 16.12 -5.34 -4.24
C ARG A 58 14.81 -6.12 -4.35
N ILE A 59 13.84 -5.62 -5.12
CA ILE A 59 12.58 -6.32 -5.35
C ILE A 59 12.79 -7.31 -6.49
N LYS A 60 12.91 -8.59 -6.14
CA LYS A 60 13.23 -9.63 -7.12
C LYS A 60 12.06 -10.55 -7.45
N ASN A 61 11.07 -10.64 -6.58
CA ASN A 61 9.91 -11.51 -6.76
C ASN A 61 8.65 -10.93 -6.09
N PHE A 62 7.56 -11.70 -6.17
CA PHE A 62 6.27 -11.33 -5.57
C PHE A 62 6.33 -11.16 -4.04
N ASP A 63 7.10 -11.99 -3.33
CA ASP A 63 7.20 -11.90 -1.87
C ASP A 63 7.91 -10.61 -1.43
N ASP A 64 8.91 -10.17 -2.18
CA ASP A 64 9.64 -8.94 -1.91
C ASP A 64 8.78 -7.70 -2.06
N ILE A 65 8.01 -7.62 -3.16
CA ILE A 65 7.10 -6.49 -3.35
C ILE A 65 5.93 -6.52 -2.36
N SER A 66 5.42 -7.70 -2.03
CA SER A 66 4.33 -7.86 -1.05
C SER A 66 4.72 -7.31 0.31
N ARG A 67 5.88 -7.75 0.83
CA ARG A 67 6.42 -7.29 2.11
C ARG A 67 6.67 -5.78 2.12
N HIS A 68 7.19 -5.23 1.02
CA HIS A 68 7.43 -3.79 0.93
C HIS A 68 6.12 -2.99 0.97
N LEU A 69 5.09 -3.46 0.26
CA LEU A 69 3.78 -2.82 0.22
C LEU A 69 3.03 -2.87 1.54
N GLU A 70 3.15 -3.95 2.30
CA GLU A 70 2.58 -4.05 3.64
C GLU A 70 3.20 -3.01 4.59
N LEU A 71 4.53 -2.90 4.61
CA LEU A 71 5.24 -1.89 5.40
C LEU A 71 4.86 -0.46 4.99
N GLU A 72 4.72 -0.21 3.70
CA GLU A 72 4.26 1.09 3.19
C GLU A 72 2.82 1.39 3.57
N ALA A 73 1.93 0.40 3.57
CA ALA A 73 0.54 0.56 4.01
C ALA A 73 0.47 0.90 5.50
N GLU A 74 1.22 0.19 6.35
CA GLU A 74 1.33 0.48 7.79
C GLU A 74 1.85 1.89 8.05
N ARG A 75 2.87 2.32 7.30
CA ARG A 75 3.44 3.68 7.40
C ARG A 75 2.40 4.74 7.07
N VAL A 76 1.64 4.54 6.00
CA VAL A 76 0.58 5.47 5.57
C VAL A 76 -0.53 5.58 6.62
N ASP A 77 -0.96 4.45 7.19
CA ASP A 77 -2.00 4.43 8.23
C ASP A 77 -1.53 5.03 9.56
N ALA A 78 -0.28 4.78 9.95
CA ALA A 78 0.33 5.41 11.12
C ALA A 78 0.42 6.93 10.97
N ASN A 79 0.85 7.42 9.80
CA ASN A 79 0.92 8.86 9.50
C ASN A 79 -0.47 9.51 9.52
N ARG A 80 -1.50 8.84 8.97
CA ARG A 80 -2.89 9.32 9.04
C ARG A 80 -3.36 9.43 10.48
N SER A 81 -3.09 8.41 11.30
CA SER A 81 -3.46 8.38 12.72
C SER A 81 -2.79 9.52 13.50
N ALA A 82 -1.48 9.72 13.30
CA ALA A 82 -0.74 10.81 13.91
C ALA A 82 -1.30 12.19 13.51
N ALA A 83 -1.63 12.39 12.23
CA ALA A 83 -2.22 13.64 11.76
C ALA A 83 -3.60 13.93 12.38
N LEU A 84 -4.42 12.89 12.63
CA LEU A 84 -5.70 13.03 13.31
C LEU A 84 -5.52 13.45 14.78
N VAL A 85 -4.57 12.82 15.49
CA VAL A 85 -4.23 13.17 16.88
C VAL A 85 -3.76 14.63 16.99
N ALA A 86 -2.86 15.06 16.11
CA ALA A 86 -2.37 16.44 16.07
C ALA A 86 -3.51 17.45 15.85
N LYS A 87 -4.42 17.17 14.92
CA LYS A 87 -5.61 18.02 14.66
C LYS A 87 -6.57 18.07 15.86
N ALA A 88 -6.75 16.95 16.57
CA ALA A 88 -7.57 16.91 17.79
C ALA A 88 -6.95 17.77 18.91
N GLY A 89 -5.63 17.67 19.12
CA GLY A 89 -4.89 18.50 20.09
C GLY A 89 -5.02 20.00 19.82
N GLN A 90 -4.96 20.41 18.55
CA GLN A 90 -5.16 21.80 18.14
C GLN A 90 -6.57 22.33 18.42
N ARG A 91 -7.62 21.50 18.22
CA ARG A 91 -9.01 21.89 18.51
C ARG A 91 -9.25 22.05 20.01
N ASN A 92 -8.62 21.22 20.84
CA ASN A 92 -8.73 21.33 22.30
C ASN A 92 -7.95 22.54 22.85
N GLY A 93 -6.78 22.85 22.30
CA GLY A 93 -6.02 24.05 22.65
C GLY A 93 -6.78 25.36 22.33
N ARG A 94 -7.46 25.41 21.19
CA ARG A 94 -8.27 26.59 20.79
C ARG A 94 -9.55 26.78 21.63
N ARG A 95 -10.17 25.70 22.10
CA ARG A 95 -11.35 25.78 23.00
C ARG A 95 -11.02 26.31 24.39
N SER A 96 -9.79 26.10 24.86
CA SER A 96 -9.36 26.59 26.18
C SER A 96 -9.07 28.09 26.22
N GLN A 97 -8.95 28.77 25.07
CA GLN A 97 -8.64 30.21 24.98
C GLN A 97 -9.88 31.12 24.87
N HIS A 98 -11.10 30.56 24.92
CA HIS A 98 -12.34 31.34 24.79
C HIS A 98 -13.21 31.36 26.06
N LYS A 99 -12.61 31.08 27.22
CA LYS A 99 -13.21 31.33 28.53
C LYS A 99 -12.30 32.29 29.31
N GLY A 100 -12.48 33.58 29.07
CA GLY A 100 -11.88 34.70 29.79
C GLY A 100 -12.85 35.86 29.76
#